data_AF-A0A2A8D478-F1
#
_entry.id   AF-A0A2A8D478-F1
#
_cell.length_a   1.000
_cell.length_b   1.000
_cell.length_c   1.000
_cell.angle_alpha   90.00
_cell.angle_beta   90.00
_cell.angle_gamma   90.00
#
_symmetry.space_group_name_H-M   'P 1'
#
loop_
_entity.id
_entity.type
_entity.pdbx_description
1 polymer ?
#
loop_
_entity_poly.entity_id
_entity_poly.type
_entity_poly.pdbx_seq_one_letter_code
_entity_poly.pdbx_strand_id
1 'polypeptide(L)'
;MILSERRRDLEKQVAEILASYRDGQLHANRESASIDFKEEAGRRGAGGILLPGETRNAEAASKLADEVACFANTPGGGALILGVEDSHGTVLGTELDTEWLRQRIDEAVQVAPDIVEHHLGGAQGLRVLVLYVPQAKEPVYDTGNKLRWRVGDHCKPIDRSLWWEHRENMREYDEMAQSTRYTPEDIPRSTMNYVRALLGADTALTDCEVLQCLGALRSDGKLSQAAALTLCPASRTLLELTIFDVPAGSILNTVRPDADLPLLEQIRQIEQALQNVNTQITLPTGFAHRTVRQVPENAVREAILNGIIHRDWNSSEPTDIRWITLDNTLVVRSPGGFYGGVTADNVLSNRSARYPALADLFRALTLVEKQGVGVDRMYQSMMVLGHLPPIFAEVAGPHIECTLVGGTPVLPVLEVASAIVPTARQKDVGIAIILSYLIQHPFITLKTLAERLQSSEESAALTLRAAEQTVIEGVPLVARLKEQQVWVLGEGALNLAQNARGENDHYVLPYLSRSSQAMHDVIRTWCDLTGAITTGDLMELTHIARGTAKRALDALVDEGTLRQEGQGRSTRYVMVHQGQ
;
A
#
# COMPACT_ATOMS: atom_id res chain seq x y z
N MET A 1 11.19 -23.00 -9.42
CA MET A 1 10.81 -21.77 -10.15
C MET A 1 11.34 -21.89 -11.57
N ILE A 2 10.48 -22.22 -12.54
CA ILE A 2 10.91 -22.36 -13.93
C ILE A 2 11.00 -20.93 -14.49
N LEU A 3 12.22 -20.39 -14.64
CA LEU A 3 12.44 -19.12 -15.36
C LEU A 3 11.75 -19.23 -16.73
N SER A 4 10.95 -18.23 -17.09
CA SER A 4 10.27 -18.19 -18.38
C SER A 4 11.30 -18.25 -19.52
N GLU A 5 10.97 -18.88 -20.65
CA GLU A 5 11.87 -18.98 -21.81
C GLU A 5 12.37 -17.58 -22.24
N ARG A 6 11.48 -16.59 -22.20
CA ARG A 6 11.80 -15.19 -22.47
C ARG A 6 12.87 -14.61 -21.55
N ARG A 7 12.84 -14.95 -20.25
CA ARG A 7 13.85 -14.48 -19.30
C ARG A 7 15.22 -15.07 -19.61
N ARG A 8 15.30 -16.35 -19.96
CA ARG A 8 16.56 -16.99 -20.38
C ARG A 8 17.13 -16.37 -21.66
N ASP A 9 16.26 -15.98 -22.59
CA ASP A 9 16.69 -15.32 -23.82
C ASP A 9 17.24 -13.91 -23.56
N LEU A 10 16.62 -13.15 -22.64
CA LEU A 10 17.15 -11.87 -22.19
C LEU A 10 18.51 -12.03 -21.48
N GLU A 11 18.65 -13.02 -20.60
CA GLU A 11 19.92 -13.32 -19.91
C GLU A 11 21.05 -13.66 -20.89
N LYS A 12 20.75 -14.42 -21.96
CA LYS A 12 21.74 -14.71 -23.02
C LYS A 12 22.16 -13.45 -23.77
N GLN A 13 21.21 -12.62 -24.19
CA GLN A 13 21.51 -11.38 -24.91
C GLN A 13 22.32 -10.41 -24.04
N VAL A 14 21.95 -10.25 -22.77
CA VAL A 14 22.71 -9.44 -21.82
C VAL A 14 24.12 -10.02 -21.62
N ALA A 15 24.26 -11.34 -21.46
CA ALA A 15 25.57 -11.97 -21.32
C ALA A 15 26.46 -11.76 -22.54
N GLU A 16 25.91 -11.82 -23.76
CA GLU A 16 26.63 -11.50 -25.01
C GLU A 16 27.09 -10.04 -25.04
N ILE A 17 26.23 -9.11 -24.61
CA ILE A 17 26.58 -7.69 -24.52
C ILE A 17 27.70 -7.48 -23.51
N LEU A 18 27.56 -7.99 -22.29
CA LEU A 18 28.58 -7.85 -21.23
C LEU A 18 29.90 -8.51 -21.63
N ALA A 19 29.87 -9.63 -22.36
CA ALA A 19 31.07 -10.29 -22.89
C ALA A 19 31.80 -9.48 -23.98
N SER A 20 31.13 -8.52 -24.61
CA SER A 20 31.73 -7.61 -25.59
C SER A 20 32.56 -6.48 -24.99
N TYR A 21 32.65 -6.41 -23.66
CA TYR A 21 33.41 -5.39 -22.94
C TYR A 21 34.90 -5.39 -23.32
N ARG A 22 35.35 -4.30 -23.96
CA ARG A 22 36.76 -4.05 -24.31
C ARG A 22 37.05 -2.56 -24.22
N ASP A 23 38.22 -2.23 -23.67
CA ASP A 23 38.72 -0.85 -23.57
C ASP A 23 37.74 0.13 -22.88
N GLY A 24 36.98 -0.34 -21.87
CA GLY A 24 36.03 0.49 -21.14
C GLY A 24 34.67 0.70 -21.83
N GLN A 25 34.44 0.03 -22.97
CA GLN A 25 33.21 0.16 -23.77
C GLN A 25 32.60 -1.20 -24.10
N LEU A 26 31.28 -1.22 -24.29
CA LEU A 26 30.52 -2.35 -24.82
C LEU A 26 30.37 -2.19 -26.34
N HIS A 27 30.72 -3.22 -27.10
CA HIS A 27 30.82 -3.16 -28.58
C HIS A 27 29.75 -3.97 -29.33
N ALA A 28 28.98 -4.82 -28.62
CA ALA A 28 27.86 -5.56 -29.22
C ALA A 28 26.65 -4.66 -29.51
N ASN A 29 25.78 -5.11 -30.42
CA ASN A 29 24.66 -4.34 -31.00
C ASN A 29 23.95 -3.43 -29.99
N ARG A 30 23.97 -2.14 -30.35
CA ARG A 30 23.39 -1.00 -29.64
C ARG A 30 21.87 -1.14 -29.58
N GLU A 31 21.31 -0.73 -28.45
CA GLU A 31 19.89 -0.58 -28.10
C GLU A 31 18.88 -1.29 -29.00
N SER A 32 18.23 -2.32 -28.44
CA SER A 32 17.10 -2.98 -29.10
C SER A 32 15.81 -2.61 -28.38
N ALA A 33 14.66 -2.91 -28.99
CA ALA A 33 13.38 -2.78 -28.29
C ALA A 33 13.30 -3.57 -26.97
N SER A 34 14.21 -4.52 -26.73
CA SER A 34 14.26 -5.38 -25.55
C SER A 34 15.42 -5.07 -24.58
N ILE A 35 16.43 -4.29 -24.97
CA ILE A 35 17.60 -3.99 -24.13
C ILE A 35 17.99 -2.52 -24.26
N ASP A 36 18.14 -1.85 -23.11
CA ASP A 36 18.47 -0.43 -23.00
C ASP A 36 19.73 -0.20 -22.17
N PHE A 37 20.49 0.84 -22.52
CA PHE A 37 21.60 1.30 -21.70
C PHE A 37 21.20 2.57 -20.95
N LYS A 38 21.45 2.60 -19.64
CA LYS A 38 21.17 3.79 -18.84
C LYS A 38 22.36 4.18 -17.97
N GLU A 39 22.64 5.48 -18.01
CA GLU A 39 23.52 6.11 -17.05
C GLU A 39 22.76 6.44 -15.76
N GLU A 40 23.46 6.43 -14.64
CA GLU A 40 22.90 6.83 -13.36
C GLU A 40 22.69 8.35 -13.35
N ALA A 41 21.42 8.78 -13.31
CA ALA A 41 21.07 10.19 -13.36
C ALA A 41 21.58 10.97 -12.12
N GLY A 42 21.89 12.24 -12.31
CA GLY A 42 22.39 13.12 -11.24
C GLY A 42 23.91 13.03 -10.99
N ARG A 43 24.63 12.13 -11.68
CA ARG A 43 26.09 11.98 -11.51
C ARG A 43 26.96 12.84 -12.42
N ARG A 44 26.40 13.50 -13.43
CA ARG A 44 27.15 14.46 -14.27
C ARG A 44 27.16 15.83 -13.60
N GLY A 45 28.31 16.21 -13.03
CA GLY A 45 28.51 17.52 -12.40
C GLY A 45 28.74 18.66 -13.41
N ALA A 46 29.02 19.86 -12.90
CA ALA A 46 29.37 21.02 -13.72
C ALA A 46 30.63 20.72 -14.57
N GLY A 47 30.51 20.83 -15.89
CA GLY A 47 31.60 20.52 -16.83
C GLY A 47 31.68 19.07 -17.31
N GLY A 48 30.68 18.21 -16.99
CA GLY A 48 30.60 16.84 -17.51
C GLY A 48 31.47 15.82 -16.78
N ILE A 49 32.05 16.21 -15.63
CA ILE A 49 32.82 15.30 -14.77
C ILE A 49 31.84 14.37 -14.03
N LEU A 50 32.13 13.06 -14.09
CA LEU A 50 31.35 12.04 -13.40
C LEU A 50 31.69 12.04 -11.90
N LEU A 51 30.69 12.28 -11.06
CA LEU A 51 30.80 12.18 -9.60
C LEU A 51 30.84 10.71 -9.16
N PRO A 52 31.45 10.40 -7.99
CA PRO A 52 31.40 9.06 -7.42
C PRO A 52 29.95 8.63 -7.16
N GLY A 53 29.66 7.34 -7.34
CA GLY A 53 28.34 6.78 -7.09
C GLY A 53 28.01 6.77 -5.60
N GLU A 54 26.75 7.02 -5.26
CA GLU A 54 26.22 6.83 -3.92
C GLU A 54 25.40 5.54 -3.87
N THR A 55 25.27 4.95 -2.68
CA THR A 55 24.44 3.75 -2.49
C THR A 55 22.95 4.02 -2.64
N ARG A 56 22.52 5.29 -2.55
CA ARG A 56 21.11 5.69 -2.61
C ARG A 56 20.96 7.03 -3.35
N ASN A 57 20.32 7.02 -4.52
CA ASN A 57 20.11 8.20 -5.35
C ASN A 57 18.66 8.28 -5.84
N ALA A 58 17.84 9.12 -5.20
CA ALA A 58 16.40 9.21 -5.46
C ALA A 58 16.06 9.72 -6.87
N GLU A 59 16.90 10.58 -7.46
CA GLU A 59 16.68 11.07 -8.83
C GLU A 59 16.87 9.95 -9.83
N ALA A 60 17.94 9.15 -9.69
CA ALA A 60 18.20 7.99 -10.53
C ALA A 60 17.07 6.96 -10.42
N ALA A 61 16.60 6.68 -9.20
CA ALA A 61 15.49 5.74 -8.99
C ALA A 61 14.19 6.18 -9.67
N SER A 62 13.84 7.48 -9.62
CA SER A 62 12.64 8.01 -10.27
C SER A 62 12.69 7.88 -11.80
N LYS A 63 13.82 8.25 -12.41
CA LYS A 63 14.03 8.10 -13.86
C LYS A 63 14.06 6.64 -14.30
N LEU A 64 14.67 5.76 -13.50
CA LEU A 64 14.64 4.32 -13.76
C LEU A 64 13.23 3.75 -13.65
N ALA A 65 12.42 4.23 -12.69
CA ALA A 65 11.04 3.79 -12.55
C ALA A 65 10.20 4.09 -13.80
N ASP A 66 10.37 5.27 -14.40
CA ASP A 66 9.70 5.62 -15.67
C ASP A 66 10.07 4.69 -16.83
N GLU A 67 11.35 4.31 -16.94
CA GLU A 67 11.82 3.39 -17.97
C GLU A 67 11.36 1.95 -17.70
N VAL A 68 11.37 1.52 -16.44
CA VAL A 68 10.80 0.23 -16.02
C VAL A 68 9.31 0.15 -16.36
N ALA A 69 8.53 1.22 -16.14
CA ALA A 69 7.12 1.25 -16.55
C ALA A 69 6.97 1.08 -18.07
N CYS A 70 7.83 1.76 -18.86
CA CYS A 70 7.82 1.63 -20.31
C CYS A 70 8.17 0.20 -20.79
N PHE A 71 9.17 -0.43 -20.17
CA PHE A 71 9.54 -1.83 -20.46
C PHE A 71 8.46 -2.82 -20.03
N ALA A 72 7.83 -2.59 -18.87
CA ALA A 72 6.76 -3.45 -18.37
C ALA A 72 5.53 -3.41 -19.29
N ASN A 73 5.22 -2.25 -19.88
CA ASN A 73 4.16 -2.12 -20.88
C ASN A 73 4.52 -2.71 -22.25
N THR A 74 5.81 -2.94 -22.50
CA THR A 74 6.28 -3.46 -23.79
C THR A 74 6.08 -4.98 -23.84
N PRO A 75 5.53 -5.51 -24.95
CA PRO A 75 5.33 -6.95 -25.12
C PRO A 75 6.63 -7.74 -24.94
N GLY A 76 6.60 -8.78 -24.10
CA GLY A 76 7.75 -9.61 -23.78
C GLY A 76 8.74 -9.00 -22.78
N GLY A 77 8.45 -7.81 -22.23
CA GLY A 77 9.32 -7.11 -21.27
C GLY A 77 10.69 -6.75 -21.86
N GLY A 78 11.67 -6.55 -20.99
CA GLY A 78 13.05 -6.29 -21.42
C GLY A 78 14.06 -6.23 -20.29
N ALA A 79 15.27 -5.79 -20.61
CA ALA A 79 16.38 -5.64 -19.67
C ALA A 79 17.01 -4.24 -19.79
N LEU A 80 17.27 -3.61 -18.66
CA LEU A 80 17.99 -2.34 -18.59
C LEU A 80 19.36 -2.58 -17.97
N ILE A 81 20.41 -2.08 -18.60
CA ILE A 81 21.78 -2.15 -18.07
C ILE A 81 22.16 -0.77 -17.53
N LEU A 82 22.20 -0.66 -16.22
CA LEU A 82 22.53 0.56 -15.49
C LEU A 82 24.03 0.67 -15.25
N GLY A 83 24.56 1.87 -15.48
CA GLY A 83 25.98 2.19 -15.38
C GLY A 83 26.69 2.20 -16.74
N VAL A 84 25.92 2.33 -17.83
CA VAL A 84 26.42 2.40 -19.21
C VAL A 84 25.84 3.62 -19.90
N GLU A 85 26.68 4.39 -20.58
CA GLU A 85 26.25 5.51 -21.41
C GLU A 85 25.51 5.04 -22.67
N ASP A 86 24.35 5.64 -22.93
CA ASP A 86 23.45 5.38 -24.06
C ASP A 86 24.18 5.49 -25.44
N SER A 87 24.82 6.63 -25.72
CA SER A 87 25.36 6.93 -27.05
C SER A 87 26.58 6.11 -27.48
N HIS A 88 27.51 5.85 -26.55
CA HIS A 88 28.82 5.26 -26.86
C HIS A 88 29.06 3.90 -26.21
N GLY A 89 28.15 3.44 -25.34
CA GLY A 89 28.34 2.18 -24.59
C GLY A 89 29.48 2.24 -23.58
N THR A 90 29.89 3.45 -23.17
CA THR A 90 30.95 3.67 -22.19
C THR A 90 30.48 3.19 -20.82
N VAL A 91 31.26 2.31 -20.17
CA VAL A 91 30.91 1.81 -18.83
C VAL A 91 31.34 2.85 -17.79
N LEU A 92 30.37 3.39 -17.07
CA LEU A 92 30.53 4.41 -16.02
C LEU A 92 30.45 3.79 -14.61
N GLY A 93 29.75 2.66 -14.49
CA GLY A 93 29.49 1.94 -13.26
C GLY A 93 28.45 2.60 -12.35
N THR A 94 27.95 1.88 -11.35
CA THR A 94 26.99 2.37 -10.34
C THR A 94 27.20 1.70 -8.98
N GLU A 95 27.02 2.46 -7.92
CA GLU A 95 27.14 1.99 -6.53
C GLU A 95 25.78 1.83 -5.84
N LEU A 96 24.67 1.97 -6.58
CA LEU A 96 23.33 1.87 -6.03
C LEU A 96 23.07 0.51 -5.37
N ASP A 97 22.50 0.55 -4.17
CA ASP A 97 22.07 -0.65 -3.47
C ASP A 97 20.89 -1.32 -4.21
N THR A 98 21.01 -2.62 -4.48
CA THR A 98 20.06 -3.35 -5.33
C THR A 98 18.68 -3.45 -4.69
N GLU A 99 18.62 -3.69 -3.38
CA GLU A 99 17.36 -3.88 -2.69
C GLU A 99 16.63 -2.54 -2.49
N TRP A 100 17.38 -1.50 -2.12
CA TRP A 100 16.87 -0.13 -2.07
C TRP A 100 16.31 0.32 -3.43
N LEU A 101 17.04 0.07 -4.53
CA LEU A 101 16.59 0.46 -5.87
C LEU A 101 15.32 -0.32 -6.28
N ARG A 102 15.30 -1.64 -6.03
CA ARG A 102 14.14 -2.50 -6.30
C ARG A 102 12.90 -2.00 -5.58
N GLN A 103 13.02 -1.69 -4.29
CA GLN A 103 11.92 -1.19 -3.48
C GLN A 103 11.45 0.20 -3.95
N ARG A 104 12.37 1.11 -4.26
CA ARG A 104 12.03 2.46 -4.75
C ARG A 104 11.28 2.45 -6.07
N ILE A 105 11.67 1.57 -7.00
CA ILE A 105 10.99 1.41 -8.28
C ILE A 105 9.58 0.83 -8.05
N ASP A 106 9.45 -0.18 -7.19
CA ASP A 106 8.16 -0.79 -6.86
C ASP A 106 7.19 0.22 -6.21
N GLU A 107 7.67 1.03 -5.26
CA GLU A 107 6.91 2.12 -4.65
C GLU A 107 6.42 3.16 -5.67
N ALA A 108 7.21 3.42 -6.72
CA ALA A 108 6.93 4.46 -7.71
C ALA A 108 5.96 4.01 -8.82
N VAL A 109 6.16 2.81 -9.36
CA VAL A 109 5.44 2.32 -10.55
C VAL A 109 4.77 0.96 -10.37
N GLN A 110 4.82 0.37 -9.17
CA GLN A 110 4.13 -0.89 -8.82
C GLN A 110 4.61 -2.09 -9.63
N VAL A 111 5.90 -2.05 -10.01
CA VAL A 111 6.61 -3.12 -10.69
C VAL A 111 7.95 -3.28 -10.00
N ALA A 112 8.20 -4.45 -9.40
CA ALA A 112 9.50 -4.80 -8.84
C ALA A 112 10.34 -5.58 -9.88
N PRO A 113 11.35 -4.96 -10.53
CA PRO A 113 12.23 -5.68 -11.44
C PRO A 113 13.20 -6.60 -10.68
N ASP A 114 13.66 -7.65 -11.34
CA ASP A 114 14.73 -8.49 -10.81
C ASP A 114 16.09 -7.86 -11.15
N ILE A 115 16.91 -7.57 -10.14
CA ILE A 115 18.16 -6.81 -10.29
C ILE A 115 19.34 -7.74 -10.03
N VAL A 116 20.18 -7.91 -11.05
CA VAL A 116 21.38 -8.75 -10.99
C VAL A 116 22.64 -7.89 -11.11
N GLU A 117 23.58 -8.11 -10.21
CA GLU A 117 24.87 -7.41 -10.18
C GLU A 117 25.92 -8.10 -11.06
N HIS A 118 26.65 -7.31 -11.84
CA HIS A 118 27.78 -7.75 -12.65
C HIS A 118 28.99 -6.82 -12.47
N HIS A 119 30.20 -7.38 -12.55
CA HIS A 119 31.45 -6.62 -12.55
C HIS A 119 32.17 -6.76 -13.89
N LEU A 120 32.46 -5.64 -14.55
CA LEU A 120 33.14 -5.59 -15.84
C LEU A 120 34.59 -5.15 -15.68
N GLY A 121 35.55 -5.96 -16.14
CA GLY A 121 36.99 -5.64 -16.09
C GLY A 121 37.81 -6.34 -14.99
N GLY A 122 37.28 -7.42 -14.38
CA GLY A 122 38.02 -8.22 -13.39
C GLY A 122 37.89 -7.71 -11.96
N ALA A 123 38.87 -8.02 -11.09
CA ALA A 123 38.79 -7.78 -9.64
C ALA A 123 38.76 -6.29 -9.20
N GLN A 124 39.05 -5.36 -10.12
CA GLN A 124 38.89 -3.90 -9.94
C GLN A 124 37.92 -3.32 -10.99
N GLY A 125 37.05 -4.18 -11.53
CA GLY A 125 36.11 -3.81 -12.57
C GLY A 125 35.00 -2.88 -12.08
N LEU A 126 34.37 -2.17 -13.02
CA LEU A 126 33.23 -1.31 -12.74
C LEU A 126 31.98 -2.16 -12.50
N ARG A 127 31.23 -1.81 -11.45
CA ARG A 127 29.97 -2.44 -11.07
C ARG A 127 28.83 -1.95 -11.96
N VAL A 128 28.07 -2.86 -12.56
CA VAL A 128 26.87 -2.55 -13.35
C VAL A 128 25.69 -3.37 -12.84
N LEU A 129 24.49 -2.81 -12.94
CA LEU A 129 23.26 -3.49 -12.54
C LEU A 129 22.42 -3.80 -13.76
N VAL A 130 21.93 -5.02 -13.85
CA VAL A 130 21.00 -5.44 -14.90
C VAL A 130 19.62 -5.61 -14.27
N LEU A 131 18.68 -4.78 -14.70
CA LEU A 131 17.29 -4.82 -14.26
C LEU A 131 16.49 -5.57 -15.33
N TYR A 132 16.00 -6.74 -14.99
CA TYR A 132 15.10 -7.50 -15.85
C TYR A 132 13.66 -7.20 -15.48
N VAL A 133 12.95 -6.61 -16.43
CA VAL A 133 11.58 -6.15 -16.27
C VAL A 133 10.64 -7.14 -16.95
N PRO A 134 9.77 -7.84 -16.20
CA PRO A 134 8.75 -8.68 -16.81
C PRO A 134 7.69 -7.80 -17.49
N GLN A 135 7.03 -8.36 -18.51
CA GLN A 135 5.82 -7.74 -19.06
C GLN A 135 4.75 -7.65 -17.95
N ALA A 136 4.16 -6.47 -17.78
CA ALA A 136 3.07 -6.24 -16.84
C ALA A 136 1.79 -6.94 -17.28
N LYS A 137 0.92 -7.27 -16.31
CA LYS A 137 -0.38 -7.88 -16.57
C LYS A 137 -1.47 -6.85 -16.94
N GLU A 138 -1.22 -5.59 -16.62
CA GLU A 138 -2.08 -4.44 -16.86
C GLU A 138 -1.23 -3.22 -17.26
N PRO A 139 -1.83 -2.18 -17.85
CA PRO A 139 -1.14 -0.93 -18.17
C PRO A 139 -0.50 -0.25 -16.95
N VAL A 140 0.82 -0.09 -16.97
CA VAL A 140 1.62 0.58 -15.92
C VAL A 140 1.87 2.03 -16.28
N TYR A 141 1.64 2.94 -15.33
CA TYR A 141 1.80 4.38 -15.55
C TYR A 141 3.11 4.83 -14.91
N ASP A 142 3.86 5.63 -15.66
CA ASP A 142 5.08 6.26 -15.15
C ASP A 142 4.78 7.27 -14.02
N THR A 143 5.83 7.85 -13.44
CA THR A 143 5.72 8.85 -12.37
C THR A 143 5.00 10.13 -12.84
N GLY A 144 5.02 10.40 -14.15
CA GLY A 144 4.29 11.49 -14.82
C GLY A 144 2.85 11.15 -15.21
N ASN A 145 2.33 9.99 -14.80
CA ASN A 145 0.99 9.49 -15.09
C ASN A 145 0.70 9.32 -16.60
N LYS A 146 1.71 8.91 -17.39
CA LYS A 146 1.57 8.60 -18.81
C LYS A 146 1.74 7.10 -19.06
N LEU A 147 0.91 6.58 -19.97
CA LEU A 147 1.04 5.23 -20.48
C LEU A 147 1.95 5.24 -21.72
N ARG A 148 3.10 4.57 -21.63
CA ARG A 148 4.11 4.51 -22.70
C ARG A 148 4.63 3.09 -22.85
N TRP A 149 5.04 2.74 -24.06
CA TRP A 149 5.75 1.49 -24.36
C TRP A 149 6.88 1.73 -25.37
N ARG A 150 7.80 0.78 -25.54
CA ARG A 150 8.94 0.95 -26.45
C ARG A 150 8.57 0.67 -27.89
N VAL A 151 9.00 1.58 -28.77
CA VAL A 151 8.98 1.41 -30.23
C VAL A 151 10.38 1.75 -30.74
N GLY A 152 11.18 0.72 -31.01
CA GLY A 152 12.61 0.90 -31.28
C GLY A 152 13.38 1.21 -30.00
N ASP A 153 14.17 2.28 -30.02
CA ASP A 153 14.98 2.83 -28.92
C ASP A 153 14.22 3.87 -28.06
N HIS A 154 12.96 4.17 -28.38
CA HIS A 154 12.22 5.24 -27.70
C HIS A 154 10.89 4.78 -27.09
N CYS A 155 10.58 5.31 -25.92
CA CYS A 155 9.29 5.17 -25.25
C CYS A 155 8.25 6.14 -25.83
N LYS A 156 7.25 5.60 -26.53
CA LYS A 156 6.16 6.38 -27.13
C LYS A 156 4.88 6.25 -26.31
N PRO A 157 4.07 7.32 -26.19
CA PRO A 157 2.75 7.22 -25.58
C PRO A 157 1.85 6.30 -26.40
N ILE A 158 1.07 5.49 -25.69
CA ILE A 158 0.12 4.56 -26.28
C ILE A 158 -1.24 4.72 -25.59
N ASP A 159 -2.31 4.59 -26.38
CA ASP A 159 -3.67 4.50 -25.87
C ASP A 159 -3.95 3.12 -25.25
N ARG A 160 -4.80 3.11 -24.23
CA ARG A 160 -5.14 1.93 -23.45
C ARG A 160 -5.80 0.83 -24.29
N SER A 161 -6.64 1.18 -25.27
CA SER A 161 -7.27 0.19 -26.14
C SER A 161 -6.24 -0.56 -26.98
N LEU A 162 -5.29 0.16 -27.55
CA LEU A 162 -4.22 -0.42 -28.36
C LEU A 162 -3.32 -1.35 -27.54
N TRP A 163 -3.07 -1.01 -26.27
CA TRP A 163 -2.29 -1.85 -25.36
C TRP A 163 -2.94 -3.22 -25.12
N TRP A 164 -4.25 -3.24 -24.82
CA TRP A 164 -5.00 -4.48 -24.61
C TRP A 164 -5.14 -5.31 -25.88
N GLU A 165 -5.40 -4.68 -27.02
CA GLU A 165 -5.48 -5.38 -28.32
C GLU A 165 -4.18 -6.11 -28.65
N HIS A 166 -3.03 -5.47 -28.41
CA HIS A 166 -1.74 -6.11 -28.62
C HIS A 166 -1.52 -7.33 -27.72
N ARG A 167 -1.96 -7.25 -26.45
CA ARG A 167 -1.84 -8.35 -25.49
C ARG A 167 -2.72 -9.55 -25.89
N GLU A 168 -3.96 -9.31 -26.31
CA GLU A 168 -4.87 -10.34 -26.81
C GLU A 168 -4.28 -11.08 -28.01
N ASN A 169 -3.66 -10.35 -28.94
CA ASN A 169 -2.98 -10.92 -30.11
C ASN A 169 -1.80 -11.83 -29.74
N MET A 170 -1.18 -11.63 -28.58
CA MET A 170 -0.11 -12.48 -28.03
C MET A 170 -0.63 -13.73 -27.29
N ARG A 171 -1.96 -13.96 -27.26
CA ARG A 171 -2.64 -15.08 -26.58
C ARG A 171 -2.37 -15.18 -25.07
N GLU A 172 -2.00 -14.07 -24.43
CA GLU A 172 -2.02 -14.00 -22.97
C GLU A 172 -3.47 -13.88 -22.52
N TYR A 173 -3.99 -14.95 -21.91
CA TYR A 173 -5.42 -15.09 -21.62
C TYR A 173 -5.81 -14.27 -20.38
N ASP A 174 -6.52 -13.16 -20.59
CA ASP A 174 -7.33 -12.46 -19.58
C ASP A 174 -8.80 -12.54 -20.01
N GLU A 175 -9.62 -13.24 -19.23
CA GLU A 175 -11.06 -13.42 -19.49
C GLU A 175 -11.80 -12.09 -19.60
N MET A 176 -11.42 -11.11 -18.78
CA MET A 176 -12.08 -9.83 -18.71
C MET A 176 -11.64 -8.88 -19.84
N ALA A 177 -10.57 -9.21 -20.57
CA ALA A 177 -10.16 -8.46 -21.74
C ALA A 177 -10.95 -8.85 -23.00
N GLN A 178 -11.42 -10.09 -23.10
CA GLN A 178 -11.95 -10.64 -24.36
C GLN A 178 -13.10 -9.81 -24.97
N SER A 179 -13.09 -9.71 -26.29
CA SER A 179 -14.21 -9.13 -27.06
C SER A 179 -15.48 -9.97 -26.88
N THR A 180 -16.60 -9.30 -26.66
CA THR A 180 -17.90 -9.92 -26.42
C THR A 180 -18.82 -9.81 -27.64
N ARG A 181 -20.11 -10.15 -27.45
CA ARG A 181 -21.16 -9.85 -28.44
C ARG A 181 -21.75 -8.44 -28.31
N TYR A 182 -21.47 -7.76 -27.20
CA TYR A 182 -22.08 -6.48 -26.87
C TYR A 182 -21.40 -5.34 -27.60
N THR A 183 -22.17 -4.32 -27.93
CA THR A 183 -21.77 -3.10 -28.64
C THR A 183 -22.07 -1.88 -27.77
N PRO A 184 -21.57 -0.68 -28.12
CA PRO A 184 -21.90 0.55 -27.39
C PRO A 184 -23.41 0.83 -27.27
N GLU A 185 -24.23 0.35 -28.22
CA GLU A 185 -25.69 0.53 -28.22
C GLU A 185 -26.39 -0.25 -27.10
N ASP A 186 -25.74 -1.30 -26.57
CA ASP A 186 -26.27 -2.11 -25.47
C ASP A 186 -26.09 -1.44 -24.11
N ILE A 187 -25.35 -0.32 -24.03
CA ILE A 187 -25.15 0.42 -22.78
C ILE A 187 -26.33 1.35 -22.55
N PRO A 188 -27.01 1.29 -21.38
CA PRO A 188 -28.10 2.20 -21.09
C PRO A 188 -27.63 3.66 -21.10
N ARG A 189 -28.47 4.55 -21.63
CA ARG A 189 -28.13 5.97 -21.74
C ARG A 189 -27.88 6.63 -20.39
N SER A 190 -28.56 6.18 -19.33
CA SER A 190 -28.30 6.61 -17.94
C SER A 190 -26.87 6.29 -17.51
N THR A 191 -26.40 5.07 -17.82
CA THR A 191 -25.06 4.59 -17.49
C THR A 191 -24.01 5.38 -18.26
N MET A 192 -24.18 5.60 -19.57
CA MET A 192 -23.24 6.41 -20.35
C MET A 192 -23.17 7.87 -19.86
N ASN A 193 -24.31 8.47 -19.52
CA ASN A 193 -24.33 9.81 -18.92
C ASN A 193 -23.56 9.85 -17.60
N TYR A 194 -23.70 8.80 -16.77
CA TYR A 194 -22.97 8.69 -15.52
C TYR A 194 -21.46 8.53 -15.74
N VAL A 195 -21.05 7.69 -16.70
CA VAL A 195 -19.63 7.53 -17.09
C VAL A 195 -19.05 8.86 -17.55
N ARG A 196 -19.75 9.62 -18.39
CA ARG A 196 -19.29 10.94 -18.86
C ARG A 196 -19.11 11.93 -17.71
N ALA A 197 -20.07 11.96 -16.77
CA ALA A 197 -20.00 12.81 -15.60
C ALA A 197 -18.81 12.45 -14.70
N LEU A 198 -18.56 11.15 -14.52
CA LEU A 198 -17.46 10.62 -13.70
C LEU A 198 -16.08 10.97 -14.27
N LEU A 199 -15.94 10.95 -15.60
CA LEU A 199 -14.72 11.31 -16.30
C LEU A 199 -14.53 12.82 -16.50
N GLY A 200 -15.58 13.63 -16.28
CA GLY A 200 -15.58 15.02 -16.72
C GLY A 200 -15.33 15.15 -18.24
N ALA A 201 -15.83 14.19 -19.02
CA ALA A 201 -15.54 14.07 -20.43
C ALA A 201 -16.06 15.28 -21.22
N ASP A 202 -15.29 15.73 -22.21
CA ASP A 202 -15.73 16.80 -23.12
C ASP A 202 -16.99 16.36 -23.87
N THR A 203 -17.97 17.26 -23.92
CA THR A 203 -19.18 17.13 -24.70
C THR A 203 -18.93 16.90 -26.19
N ALA A 204 -17.76 17.29 -26.70
CA ALA A 204 -17.36 17.08 -28.10
C ALA A 204 -17.03 15.61 -28.43
N LEU A 205 -16.63 14.81 -27.44
CA LEU A 205 -16.31 13.39 -27.65
C LEU A 205 -17.58 12.56 -27.83
N THR A 206 -17.58 11.66 -28.80
CA THR A 206 -18.64 10.66 -29.02
C THR A 206 -18.58 9.56 -27.96
N ASP A 207 -19.68 8.81 -27.78
CA ASP A 207 -19.73 7.71 -26.79
C ASP A 207 -18.69 6.63 -27.11
N CYS A 208 -18.49 6.34 -28.40
CA CYS A 208 -17.47 5.40 -28.85
C CYS A 208 -16.04 5.87 -28.50
N GLU A 209 -15.72 7.14 -28.69
CA GLU A 209 -14.39 7.69 -28.34
C GLU A 209 -14.16 7.64 -26.82
N VAL A 210 -15.17 7.95 -26.00
CA VAL A 210 -15.08 7.81 -24.55
C VAL A 210 -14.81 6.35 -24.15
N LEU A 211 -15.53 5.40 -24.74
CA LEU A 211 -15.34 3.97 -24.48
C LEU A 211 -13.98 3.44 -24.98
N GLN A 212 -13.43 4.00 -26.06
CA GLN A 212 -12.07 3.71 -26.53
C GLN A 212 -11.02 4.24 -25.55
N CYS A 213 -11.14 5.48 -25.08
CA CYS A 213 -10.22 6.01 -24.06
C CYS A 213 -10.24 5.19 -22.76
N LEU A 214 -11.39 4.59 -22.44
CA LEU A 214 -11.53 3.69 -21.28
C LEU A 214 -10.92 2.30 -21.49
N GLY A 215 -10.53 1.93 -22.71
CA GLY A 215 -10.15 0.54 -23.04
C GLY A 215 -11.35 -0.43 -23.03
N ALA A 216 -12.57 0.11 -23.06
CA ALA A 216 -13.82 -0.64 -22.99
C ALA A 216 -14.29 -1.12 -24.38
N LEU A 217 -14.01 -0.34 -25.44
CA LEU A 217 -14.36 -0.65 -26.82
C LEU A 217 -13.13 -1.21 -27.58
N ARG A 218 -13.30 -2.36 -28.22
CA ARG A 218 -12.27 -3.02 -29.04
C ARG A 218 -12.31 -2.55 -30.50
N SER A 219 -11.26 -2.85 -31.26
CA SER A 219 -11.09 -2.44 -32.67
C SER A 219 -12.14 -3.03 -33.61
N ASP A 220 -12.76 -4.15 -33.21
CA ASP A 220 -13.88 -4.80 -33.90
C ASP A 220 -15.25 -4.12 -33.62
N GLY A 221 -15.27 -3.03 -32.85
CA GLY A 221 -16.48 -2.29 -32.48
C GLY A 221 -17.29 -2.92 -31.35
N LYS A 222 -16.75 -3.92 -30.65
CA LYS A 222 -17.43 -4.62 -29.56
C LYS A 222 -16.81 -4.29 -28.20
N LEU A 223 -17.59 -4.49 -27.14
CA LEU A 223 -17.16 -4.25 -25.78
C LEU A 223 -16.30 -5.41 -25.24
N SER A 224 -15.30 -5.08 -24.44
CA SER A 224 -14.57 -6.06 -23.63
C SER A 224 -15.49 -6.70 -22.59
N GLN A 225 -15.11 -7.88 -22.09
CA GLN A 225 -15.89 -8.59 -21.07
C GLN A 225 -16.00 -7.79 -19.76
N ALA A 226 -14.96 -7.07 -19.38
CA ALA A 226 -14.99 -6.10 -18.27
C ALA A 226 -16.03 -5.01 -18.51
N ALA A 227 -16.06 -4.43 -19.71
CA ALA A 227 -17.00 -3.36 -20.06
C ALA A 227 -18.45 -3.87 -20.13
N ALA A 228 -18.67 -5.04 -20.73
CA ALA A 228 -19.98 -5.67 -20.78
C ALA A 228 -20.52 -5.96 -19.36
N LEU A 229 -19.67 -6.50 -18.47
CA LEU A 229 -20.05 -6.70 -17.07
C LEU A 229 -20.37 -5.39 -16.34
N THR A 230 -19.58 -4.34 -16.59
CA THR A 230 -19.64 -3.11 -15.81
C THR A 230 -20.76 -2.17 -16.27
N LEU A 231 -20.98 -2.08 -17.58
CA LEU A 231 -21.77 -1.04 -18.24
C LEU A 231 -23.05 -1.56 -18.90
N CYS A 232 -23.15 -2.83 -19.28
CA CYS A 232 -24.37 -3.38 -19.87
C CYS A 232 -25.32 -3.94 -18.79
N PRO A 233 -26.63 -4.07 -19.11
CA PRO A 233 -27.61 -4.68 -18.22
C PRO A 233 -27.16 -6.06 -17.74
N ALA A 234 -27.22 -6.27 -16.42
CA ALA A 234 -26.94 -7.58 -15.84
C ALA A 234 -28.12 -8.54 -16.05
N SER A 235 -27.93 -9.81 -15.65
CA SER A 235 -29.01 -10.82 -15.62
C SER A 235 -29.31 -11.31 -14.21
N ARG A 236 -28.64 -10.73 -13.22
CA ARG A 236 -28.72 -11.09 -11.80
C ARG A 236 -28.21 -9.92 -10.94
N THR A 237 -28.63 -9.88 -9.69
CA THR A 237 -28.06 -8.99 -8.68
C THR A 237 -26.60 -9.37 -8.43
N LEU A 238 -25.69 -8.40 -8.52
CA LEU A 238 -24.24 -8.61 -8.41
C LEU A 238 -23.71 -8.22 -7.02
N LEU A 239 -24.40 -7.30 -6.35
CA LEU A 239 -24.12 -6.90 -4.97
C LEU A 239 -25.42 -6.58 -4.23
N GLU A 240 -25.45 -6.85 -2.94
CA GLU A 240 -26.58 -6.54 -2.07
C GLU A 240 -26.12 -5.97 -0.73
N LEU A 241 -26.96 -5.12 -0.13
CA LEU A 241 -26.72 -4.54 1.19
C LEU A 241 -27.78 -5.04 2.18
N THR A 242 -27.33 -5.63 3.29
CA THR A 242 -28.19 -6.01 4.41
C THR A 242 -27.82 -5.21 5.65
N ILE A 243 -28.80 -4.54 6.26
CA ILE A 243 -28.63 -3.70 7.44
C ILE A 243 -29.14 -4.50 8.65
N PHE A 244 -28.26 -4.74 9.61
CA PHE A 244 -28.53 -5.46 10.84
C PHE A 244 -28.57 -4.50 12.04
N ASP A 245 -29.29 -4.88 13.09
CA ASP A 245 -29.21 -4.22 14.40
C ASP A 245 -27.87 -4.54 15.10
N VAL A 246 -27.55 -5.83 15.25
CA VAL A 246 -26.37 -6.40 15.90
C VAL A 246 -25.82 -7.57 15.06
N PRO A 247 -24.59 -8.05 15.31
CA PRO A 247 -24.03 -9.17 14.56
C PRO A 247 -24.92 -10.40 14.68
N ALA A 248 -25.33 -10.97 13.54
CA ALA A 248 -26.28 -12.09 13.44
C ALA A 248 -27.65 -11.85 14.10
N GLY A 249 -28.03 -10.58 14.28
CA GLY A 249 -29.32 -10.15 14.82
C GLY A 249 -30.42 -10.00 13.76
N SER A 250 -31.36 -9.09 14.02
CA SER A 250 -32.49 -8.80 13.15
C SER A 250 -32.08 -7.98 11.94
N ILE A 251 -32.65 -8.32 10.77
CA ILE A 251 -32.52 -7.51 9.56
C ILE A 251 -33.45 -6.30 9.69
N LEU A 252 -32.88 -5.11 9.75
CA LEU A 252 -33.62 -3.84 9.77
C LEU A 252 -34.09 -3.43 8.39
N ASN A 253 -33.24 -3.64 7.38
CA ASN A 253 -33.55 -3.32 5.99
C ASN A 253 -32.61 -4.10 5.05
N THR A 254 -33.05 -4.34 3.82
CA THR A 254 -32.24 -4.94 2.76
C THR A 254 -32.41 -4.13 1.48
N VAL A 255 -31.28 -3.72 0.88
CA VAL A 255 -31.25 -3.05 -0.41
C VAL A 255 -30.68 -4.01 -1.43
N ARG A 256 -31.54 -4.45 -2.34
CA ARG A 256 -31.20 -5.31 -3.48
C ARG A 256 -31.45 -4.53 -4.76
N PRO A 257 -30.39 -4.10 -5.46
CA PRO A 257 -30.53 -3.51 -6.79
C PRO A 257 -31.23 -4.46 -7.76
N ASP A 258 -31.98 -3.89 -8.70
CA ASP A 258 -32.66 -4.64 -9.74
C ASP A 258 -31.65 -5.42 -10.59
N ALA A 259 -32.00 -6.66 -10.94
CA ALA A 259 -31.10 -7.63 -11.57
C ALA A 259 -30.68 -7.26 -13.01
N ASP A 260 -31.44 -6.36 -13.66
CA ASP A 260 -31.19 -5.85 -15.01
C ASP A 260 -30.32 -4.58 -15.01
N LEU A 261 -30.02 -4.00 -13.85
CA LEU A 261 -29.14 -2.83 -13.78
C LEU A 261 -27.68 -3.21 -14.06
N PRO A 262 -26.92 -2.38 -14.81
CA PRO A 262 -25.48 -2.53 -14.93
C PRO A 262 -24.79 -2.50 -13.57
N LEU A 263 -23.66 -3.21 -13.44
CA LEU A 263 -22.88 -3.26 -12.20
C LEU A 263 -22.54 -1.85 -11.67
N LEU A 264 -22.17 -0.92 -12.56
CA LEU A 264 -21.87 0.45 -12.18
C LEU A 264 -23.07 1.16 -11.51
N GLU A 265 -24.29 0.91 -11.99
CA GLU A 265 -25.49 1.47 -11.39
C GLU A 265 -25.86 0.77 -10.07
N GLN A 266 -25.66 -0.55 -9.98
CA GLN A 266 -25.84 -1.29 -8.72
C GLN A 266 -24.88 -0.78 -7.63
N ILE A 267 -23.61 -0.51 -7.96
CA ILE A 267 -22.63 0.11 -7.05
C ILE A 267 -23.15 1.45 -6.55
N ARG A 268 -23.58 2.33 -7.46
CA ARG A 268 -24.10 3.66 -7.12
C ARG A 268 -25.30 3.59 -6.17
N GLN A 269 -26.22 2.64 -6.39
CA GLN A 269 -27.38 2.45 -5.50
C GLN A 269 -26.96 2.01 -4.10
N ILE A 270 -26.02 1.07 -3.98
CA ILE A 270 -25.51 0.62 -2.69
C ILE A 270 -24.74 1.73 -1.97
N GLU A 271 -23.88 2.48 -2.66
CA GLU A 271 -23.19 3.64 -2.09
C GLU A 271 -24.17 4.68 -1.53
N GLN A 272 -25.24 4.99 -2.28
CA GLN A 272 -26.28 5.92 -1.84
C GLN A 272 -27.05 5.39 -0.62
N ALA A 273 -27.34 4.09 -0.55
CA ALA A 273 -27.96 3.48 0.62
C ALA A 273 -27.04 3.54 1.84
N LEU A 274 -25.74 3.28 1.66
CA LEU A 274 -24.74 3.36 2.72
C LEU A 274 -24.57 4.76 3.28
N GLN A 275 -24.67 5.81 2.45
CA GLN A 275 -24.64 7.20 2.93
C GLN A 275 -25.78 7.55 3.91
N ASN A 276 -26.90 6.84 3.84
CA ASN A 276 -28.04 7.04 4.74
C ASN A 276 -27.85 6.34 6.10
N VAL A 277 -27.15 5.20 6.13
CA VAL A 277 -26.92 4.44 7.38
C VAL A 277 -25.61 4.80 8.08
N ASN A 278 -24.58 5.19 7.32
CA ASN A 278 -23.31 5.67 7.86
C ASN A 278 -23.47 7.12 8.29
N THR A 279 -24.02 7.34 9.49
CA THR A 279 -24.40 8.67 9.97
C THR A 279 -23.19 9.56 10.28
N GLN A 280 -23.41 10.87 10.36
CA GLN A 280 -22.38 11.84 10.73
C GLN A 280 -22.37 12.06 12.25
N ILE A 281 -21.18 12.13 12.81
CA ILE A 281 -20.87 12.51 14.18
C ILE A 281 -20.31 13.93 14.15
N THR A 282 -20.85 14.80 14.98
CA THR A 282 -20.32 16.15 15.18
C THR A 282 -19.35 16.13 16.35
N LEU A 283 -18.08 16.43 16.08
CA LEU A 283 -17.05 16.50 17.11
C LEU A 283 -17.04 17.89 17.75
N PRO A 284 -16.95 17.97 19.09
CA PRO A 284 -16.83 19.23 19.82
C PRO A 284 -15.38 19.75 19.81
N THR A 285 -14.84 20.09 18.63
CA THR A 285 -13.48 20.62 18.48
C THR A 285 -13.47 22.15 18.48
N GLY A 286 -13.22 22.77 19.64
CA GLY A 286 -13.07 24.24 19.74
C GLY A 286 -14.30 25.04 19.27
N PHE A 287 -14.07 26.16 18.56
CA PHE A 287 -15.15 27.03 18.05
C PHE A 287 -15.81 26.52 16.74
N ALA A 288 -15.20 25.56 16.04
CA ALA A 288 -15.67 25.04 14.76
C ALA A 288 -16.00 23.55 14.88
N HIS A 289 -17.28 23.22 14.80
CA HIS A 289 -17.74 21.84 14.79
C HIS A 289 -17.24 21.12 13.54
N ARG A 290 -16.53 20.02 13.71
CA ARG A 290 -16.11 19.14 12.61
C ARG A 290 -17.06 17.97 12.53
N THR A 291 -17.69 17.76 11.37
CA THR A 291 -18.50 16.56 11.12
C THR A 291 -17.66 15.48 10.44
N VAL A 292 -17.78 14.27 10.94
CA VAL A 292 -17.11 13.07 10.41
C VAL A 292 -18.11 11.93 10.36
N ARG A 293 -17.96 11.02 9.40
CA ARG A 293 -18.81 9.83 9.31
C ARG A 293 -18.34 8.77 10.30
N GLN A 294 -19.25 7.91 10.75
CA GLN A 294 -18.92 6.80 11.64
C GLN A 294 -17.86 5.87 11.05
N VAL A 295 -17.95 5.58 9.75
CA VAL A 295 -16.88 4.96 8.97
C VAL A 295 -16.46 5.94 7.87
N PRO A 296 -15.16 6.20 7.66
CA PRO A 296 -14.70 7.06 6.57
C PRO A 296 -15.27 6.65 5.20
N GLU A 297 -15.87 7.59 4.46
CA GLU A 297 -16.50 7.29 3.16
C GLU A 297 -15.51 6.70 2.15
N ASN A 298 -14.26 7.18 2.18
CA ASN A 298 -13.19 6.62 1.34
C ASN A 298 -12.90 5.15 1.67
N ALA A 299 -12.92 4.77 2.95
CA ALA A 299 -12.70 3.39 3.37
C ALA A 299 -13.86 2.48 2.95
N VAL A 300 -15.10 2.94 3.13
CA VAL A 300 -16.31 2.24 2.69
C VAL A 300 -16.26 1.97 1.19
N ARG A 301 -15.98 3.01 0.40
CA ARG A 301 -15.91 2.92 -1.05
C ARG A 301 -14.82 1.97 -1.51
N GLU A 302 -13.62 2.10 -0.94
CA GLU A 302 -12.48 1.23 -1.26
C GLU A 302 -12.77 -0.24 -0.93
N ALA A 303 -13.37 -0.53 0.22
CA ALA A 303 -13.72 -1.90 0.60
C ALA A 303 -14.71 -2.55 -0.38
N ILE A 304 -15.72 -1.79 -0.82
CA ILE A 304 -16.70 -2.26 -1.81
C ILE A 304 -16.04 -2.51 -3.16
N LEU A 305 -15.28 -1.52 -3.67
CA LEU A 305 -14.64 -1.62 -4.98
C LEU A 305 -13.59 -2.75 -5.02
N ASN A 306 -12.79 -2.92 -3.97
CA ASN A 306 -11.88 -4.06 -3.86
C ASN A 306 -12.63 -5.40 -3.83
N GLY A 307 -13.74 -5.46 -3.09
CA GLY A 307 -14.63 -6.62 -3.07
C GLY A 307 -15.24 -6.95 -4.43
N ILE A 308 -15.34 -5.99 -5.36
CA ILE A 308 -15.89 -6.18 -6.72
C ILE A 308 -14.79 -6.52 -7.72
N ILE A 309 -13.67 -5.79 -7.68
CA ILE A 309 -12.56 -5.95 -8.64
C ILE A 309 -11.87 -7.31 -8.46
N HIS A 310 -11.69 -7.75 -7.21
CA HIS A 310 -11.00 -9.00 -6.89
C HIS A 310 -11.94 -10.21 -6.73
N ARG A 311 -13.25 -9.98 -6.88
CA ARG A 311 -14.30 -11.01 -6.84
C ARG A 311 -14.01 -12.13 -7.83
N ASP A 312 -14.32 -13.37 -7.47
CA ASP A 312 -14.43 -14.44 -8.45
C ASP A 312 -15.71 -14.30 -9.29
N TRP A 313 -15.57 -13.79 -10.51
CA TRP A 313 -16.70 -13.58 -11.42
C TRP A 313 -17.35 -14.84 -11.96
N ASN A 314 -16.72 -16.01 -11.78
CA ASN A 314 -17.32 -17.31 -12.09
C ASN A 314 -18.37 -17.74 -11.05
N SER A 315 -18.32 -17.19 -9.83
CA SER A 315 -19.35 -17.44 -8.82
C SER A 315 -20.68 -16.76 -9.19
N SER A 316 -21.80 -17.39 -8.83
CA SER A 316 -23.14 -16.82 -8.96
C SER A 316 -23.60 -15.99 -7.77
N GLU A 317 -22.92 -16.10 -6.63
CA GLU A 317 -23.31 -15.41 -5.39
C GLU A 317 -23.00 -13.91 -5.49
N PRO A 318 -23.90 -13.00 -5.08
CA PRO A 318 -23.59 -11.58 -5.07
C PRO A 318 -22.49 -11.27 -4.05
N THR A 319 -21.83 -10.12 -4.20
CA THR A 319 -21.04 -9.55 -3.09
C THR A 319 -22.02 -9.14 -1.99
N ASP A 320 -21.90 -9.77 -0.82
CA ASP A 320 -22.75 -9.52 0.35
C ASP A 320 -22.13 -8.39 1.18
N ILE A 321 -22.82 -7.26 1.24
CA ILE A 321 -22.41 -6.09 2.02
C ILE A 321 -23.34 -6.00 3.22
N ARG A 322 -22.76 -5.94 4.42
CA ARG A 322 -23.51 -5.89 5.67
C ARG A 322 -23.15 -4.64 6.45
N TRP A 323 -24.17 -3.92 6.91
CA TRP A 323 -24.01 -2.82 7.86
C TRP A 323 -24.58 -3.23 9.22
N ILE A 324 -23.74 -3.24 10.25
CA ILE A 324 -24.13 -3.57 11.62
C ILE A 324 -24.32 -2.24 12.37
N THR A 325 -25.57 -1.92 12.71
CA THR A 325 -25.95 -0.57 13.16
C THR A 325 -25.44 -0.25 14.56
N LEU A 326 -25.53 -1.18 15.51
CA LEU A 326 -25.06 -0.95 16.88
C LEU A 326 -23.54 -0.74 16.94
N ASP A 327 -22.80 -1.52 16.14
CA ASP A 327 -21.34 -1.54 16.15
C ASP A 327 -20.72 -0.61 15.11
N ASN A 328 -21.53 0.10 14.31
CA ASN A 328 -21.09 0.97 13.21
C ASN A 328 -20.08 0.28 12.28
N THR A 329 -20.35 -0.98 11.97
CA THR A 329 -19.40 -1.86 11.29
C THR A 329 -19.89 -2.22 9.90
N LEU A 330 -19.03 -2.01 8.90
CA LEU A 330 -19.24 -2.49 7.53
C LEU A 330 -18.51 -3.82 7.35
N VAL A 331 -19.19 -4.82 6.81
CA VAL A 331 -18.57 -6.07 6.38
C VAL A 331 -18.85 -6.27 4.89
N VAL A 332 -17.81 -6.36 4.08
CA VAL A 332 -17.91 -6.67 2.64
C VAL A 332 -17.40 -8.09 2.43
N ARG A 333 -18.31 -9.01 2.11
CA ARG A 333 -18.01 -10.41 1.80
C ARG A 333 -18.07 -10.62 0.30
N SER A 334 -16.91 -10.88 -0.31
CA SER A 334 -16.79 -11.15 -1.74
C SER A 334 -16.55 -12.64 -2.02
N PRO A 335 -17.20 -13.22 -3.03
CA PRO A 335 -16.91 -14.59 -3.50
C PRO A 335 -15.47 -14.75 -4.00
N GLY A 336 -14.87 -15.90 -3.70
CA GLY A 336 -13.49 -16.25 -4.05
C GLY A 336 -12.53 -16.11 -2.87
N GLY A 337 -11.33 -16.68 -3.00
CA GLY A 337 -10.24 -16.56 -2.02
C GLY A 337 -9.18 -15.54 -2.44
N PHE A 338 -8.11 -15.41 -1.64
CA PHE A 338 -6.97 -14.60 -2.03
C PHE A 338 -6.35 -15.13 -3.33
N TYR A 339 -5.74 -14.22 -4.11
CA TYR A 339 -5.20 -14.54 -5.43
C TYR A 339 -3.76 -14.05 -5.57
N GLY A 340 -2.97 -14.74 -6.39
CA GLY A 340 -1.64 -14.25 -6.79
C GLY A 340 -0.62 -14.16 -5.65
N GLY A 341 -0.74 -15.02 -4.62
CA GLY A 341 0.16 -15.00 -3.46
C GLY A 341 -0.16 -13.93 -2.41
N VAL A 342 -1.27 -13.20 -2.58
CA VAL A 342 -1.83 -12.33 -1.55
C VAL A 342 -2.38 -13.20 -0.40
N THR A 343 -2.30 -12.69 0.82
CA THR A 343 -2.73 -13.26 2.09
C THR A 343 -3.16 -12.11 3.01
N ALA A 344 -3.81 -12.41 4.14
CA ALA A 344 -4.17 -11.38 5.12
C ALA A 344 -2.93 -10.62 5.66
N ASP A 345 -1.79 -11.30 5.74
CA ASP A 345 -0.54 -10.75 6.30
C ASP A 345 0.32 -10.00 5.28
N ASN A 346 -0.08 -9.94 4.01
CA ASN A 346 0.64 -9.18 2.98
C ASN A 346 -0.29 -8.34 2.08
N VAL A 347 -1.56 -8.14 2.43
CA VAL A 347 -2.50 -7.33 1.65
C VAL A 347 -2.05 -5.87 1.51
N LEU A 348 -1.34 -5.33 2.51
CA LEU A 348 -0.75 -4.00 2.48
C LEU A 348 0.49 -3.89 1.58
N SER A 349 1.20 -4.98 1.30
CA SER A 349 2.49 -4.95 0.57
C SER A 349 2.51 -5.70 -0.75
N ASN A 350 1.60 -6.66 -0.94
CA ASN A 350 1.50 -7.47 -2.14
C ASN A 350 0.36 -6.96 -3.03
N ARG A 351 0.52 -7.12 -4.34
CA ARG A 351 -0.37 -6.59 -5.37
C ARG A 351 -0.68 -7.68 -6.37
N SER A 352 -1.96 -8.04 -6.50
CA SER A 352 -2.39 -8.92 -7.58
C SER A 352 -3.88 -8.77 -7.88
N ALA A 353 -4.21 -8.29 -9.07
CA ALA A 353 -5.57 -8.37 -9.59
C ALA A 353 -5.84 -9.77 -10.14
N ARG A 354 -6.97 -10.36 -9.76
CA ARG A 354 -7.48 -11.60 -10.38
C ARG A 354 -7.84 -11.37 -11.84
N TYR A 355 -8.46 -10.22 -12.10
CA TYR A 355 -8.87 -9.78 -13.43
C TYR A 355 -8.26 -8.40 -13.74
N PRO A 356 -7.03 -8.38 -14.29
CA PRO A 356 -6.32 -7.13 -14.59
C PRO A 356 -7.13 -6.19 -15.51
N ALA A 357 -7.78 -6.68 -16.56
CA ALA A 357 -8.63 -5.84 -17.41
C ALA A 357 -9.81 -5.16 -16.68
N LEU A 358 -10.37 -5.81 -15.66
CA LEU A 358 -11.43 -5.23 -14.85
C LEU A 358 -10.89 -4.17 -13.88
N ALA A 359 -9.79 -4.46 -13.19
CA ALA A 359 -9.12 -3.51 -12.29
C ALA A 359 -8.72 -2.24 -13.07
N ASP A 360 -8.15 -2.45 -14.25
CA ASP A 360 -7.81 -1.43 -15.19
C ASP A 360 -9.07 -0.61 -15.56
N LEU A 361 -10.16 -1.21 -16.03
CA LEU A 361 -11.39 -0.46 -16.34
C LEU A 361 -11.89 0.40 -15.18
N PHE A 362 -11.86 -0.08 -13.94
CA PHE A 362 -12.27 0.70 -12.76
C PHE A 362 -11.36 1.90 -12.48
N ARG A 363 -10.05 1.75 -12.73
CA ARG A 363 -9.09 2.86 -12.71
C ARG A 363 -9.34 3.85 -13.84
N ALA A 364 -9.73 3.35 -15.03
CA ALA A 364 -10.12 4.18 -16.17
C ALA A 364 -11.32 5.06 -15.85
N LEU A 365 -12.29 4.48 -15.16
CA LEU A 365 -13.51 5.14 -14.69
C LEU A 365 -13.27 6.06 -13.48
N THR A 366 -12.03 6.30 -13.05
CA THR A 366 -11.71 7.12 -11.86
C THR A 366 -12.40 6.67 -10.56
N LEU A 367 -12.85 5.40 -10.52
CA LEU A 367 -13.47 4.80 -9.33
C LEU A 367 -12.41 4.36 -8.31
N VAL A 368 -11.25 3.92 -8.80
CA VAL A 368 -10.12 3.45 -8.00
C VAL A 368 -8.84 4.17 -8.45
N GLU A 369 -7.95 4.45 -7.50
CA GLU A 369 -6.63 5.03 -7.79
C GLU A 369 -5.64 3.96 -8.31
N LYS A 370 -4.34 4.28 -8.38
CA LYS A 370 -3.31 3.28 -8.73
C LYS A 370 -3.36 2.11 -7.72
N GLN A 371 -3.08 0.89 -8.18
CA GLN A 371 -3.26 -0.33 -7.39
C GLN A 371 -2.45 -0.29 -6.09
N GLY A 372 -3.07 -0.59 -4.94
CA GLY A 372 -2.38 -0.55 -3.64
C GLY A 372 -2.35 0.80 -2.92
N VAL A 373 -2.56 1.93 -3.62
CA VAL A 373 -2.78 3.22 -2.92
C VAL A 373 -4.14 3.20 -2.19
N GLY A 374 -5.12 2.50 -2.76
CA GLY A 374 -6.46 2.38 -2.20
C GLY A 374 -6.48 1.72 -0.81
N VAL A 375 -5.88 0.54 -0.68
CA VAL A 375 -5.77 -0.17 0.61
C VAL A 375 -5.01 0.68 1.64
N ASP A 376 -3.87 1.27 1.27
CA ASP A 376 -3.09 2.14 2.17
C ASP A 376 -3.93 3.31 2.71
N ARG A 377 -4.73 3.95 1.84
CA ARG A 377 -5.65 5.03 2.23
C ARG A 377 -6.81 4.54 3.08
N MET A 378 -7.31 3.33 2.83
CA MET A 378 -8.33 2.71 3.67
C MET A 378 -7.79 2.52 5.10
N TYR A 379 -6.59 1.98 5.25
CA TYR A 379 -5.92 1.88 6.56
C TYR A 379 -5.71 3.25 7.19
N GLN A 380 -5.09 4.18 6.46
CA GLN A 380 -4.81 5.52 6.95
C GLN A 380 -6.09 6.22 7.45
N SER A 381 -7.17 6.20 6.66
CA SER A 381 -8.40 6.91 6.99
C SER A 381 -9.12 6.34 8.23
N MET A 382 -9.02 5.03 8.46
CA MET A 382 -9.51 4.41 9.69
C MET A 382 -8.65 4.80 10.90
N MET A 383 -7.33 4.68 10.76
CA MET A 383 -6.38 4.81 11.87
C MET A 383 -6.21 6.25 12.35
N VAL A 384 -6.31 7.25 11.48
CA VAL A 384 -6.24 8.67 11.91
C VAL A 384 -7.46 9.12 12.72
N LEU A 385 -8.58 8.39 12.65
CA LEU A 385 -9.73 8.58 13.53
C LEU A 385 -9.64 7.75 14.82
N GLY A 386 -8.58 6.95 14.97
CA GLY A 386 -8.40 6.04 16.10
C GLY A 386 -9.22 4.76 16.01
N HIS A 387 -9.84 4.47 14.86
CA HIS A 387 -10.50 3.20 14.63
C HIS A 387 -9.48 2.07 14.44
N LEU A 388 -9.96 0.84 14.57
CA LEU A 388 -9.15 -0.34 14.24
C LEU A 388 -8.81 -0.34 12.73
N PRO A 389 -7.63 -0.85 12.35
CA PRO A 389 -7.32 -1.04 10.95
C PRO A 389 -8.32 -2.02 10.29
N PRO A 390 -8.53 -1.92 8.96
CA PRO A 390 -9.33 -2.88 8.21
C PRO A 390 -8.88 -4.32 8.47
N ILE A 391 -9.84 -5.23 8.67
CA ILE A 391 -9.57 -6.65 8.90
C ILE A 391 -9.93 -7.42 7.63
N PHE A 392 -8.95 -8.10 7.06
CA PHE A 392 -9.15 -9.02 5.93
C PHE A 392 -9.05 -10.46 6.39
N ALA A 393 -10.04 -11.27 6.05
CA ALA A 393 -10.06 -12.69 6.38
C ALA A 393 -10.56 -13.52 5.20
N GLU A 394 -9.95 -14.70 5.01
CA GLU A 394 -10.50 -15.72 4.13
C GLU A 394 -11.44 -16.62 4.92
N VAL A 395 -12.67 -16.77 4.44
CA VAL A 395 -13.76 -17.52 5.08
C VAL A 395 -14.14 -18.70 4.20
N ALA A 396 -14.62 -19.79 4.80
CA ALA A 396 -15.03 -20.99 4.09
C ALA A 396 -16.05 -20.67 2.98
N GLY A 397 -15.89 -21.30 1.80
CA GLY A 397 -16.84 -21.16 0.69
C GLY A 397 -16.27 -20.93 -0.71
N PRO A 398 -14.97 -20.65 -0.94
CA PRO A 398 -14.09 -19.62 -0.34
C PRO A 398 -14.63 -18.19 -0.55
N HIS A 399 -14.47 -17.35 0.47
CA HIS A 399 -14.85 -15.92 0.45
C HIS A 399 -13.75 -15.07 1.06
N ILE A 400 -13.67 -13.81 0.66
CA ILE A 400 -12.88 -12.79 1.35
C ILE A 400 -13.83 -11.82 2.04
N GLU A 401 -13.65 -11.66 3.35
CA GLU A 401 -14.36 -10.65 4.14
C GLU A 401 -13.41 -9.51 4.49
N CYS A 402 -13.83 -8.28 4.17
CA CYS A 402 -13.21 -7.04 4.64
C CYS A 402 -14.15 -6.40 5.68
N THR A 403 -13.66 -6.21 6.90
CA THR A 403 -14.41 -5.61 8.00
C THR A 403 -13.83 -4.25 8.38
N LEU A 404 -14.68 -3.22 8.41
CA LEU A 404 -14.36 -1.86 8.85
C LEU A 404 -15.18 -1.55 10.11
N VAL A 405 -14.51 -1.45 11.25
CA VAL A 405 -15.14 -1.10 12.53
C VAL A 405 -15.01 0.40 12.74
N GLY A 406 -16.11 1.14 12.55
CA GLY A 406 -16.15 2.58 12.77
C GLY A 406 -16.58 2.96 14.18
N GLY A 407 -17.23 4.12 14.28
CA GLY A 407 -17.84 4.63 15.51
C GLY A 407 -17.43 6.06 15.79
N THR A 408 -17.45 6.44 17.07
CA THR A 408 -16.97 7.76 17.49
C THR A 408 -15.46 7.83 17.35
N PRO A 409 -14.91 8.84 16.64
CA PRO A 409 -13.48 9.04 16.58
C PRO A 409 -12.85 9.23 17.96
N VAL A 410 -11.65 8.72 18.11
CA VAL A 410 -10.84 8.85 19.32
C VAL A 410 -10.16 10.21 19.28
N LEU A 411 -10.69 11.19 20.03
CA LEU A 411 -10.20 12.56 20.03
C LEU A 411 -8.68 12.66 20.27
N PRO A 412 -8.06 11.94 21.22
CA PRO A 412 -6.61 11.90 21.37
C PRO A 412 -5.85 11.57 20.09
N VAL A 413 -6.30 10.57 19.32
CA VAL A 413 -5.64 10.16 18.08
C VAL A 413 -5.82 11.24 17.02
N LEU A 414 -7.05 11.75 16.89
CA LEU A 414 -7.41 12.73 15.89
C LEU A 414 -6.67 14.06 16.05
N GLU A 415 -6.54 14.55 17.29
CA GLU A 415 -5.83 15.78 17.59
C GLU A 415 -4.34 15.64 17.28
N VAL A 416 -3.70 14.52 17.66
CA VAL A 416 -2.30 14.24 17.32
C VAL A 416 -2.12 14.16 15.80
N ALA A 417 -2.99 13.41 15.10
CA ALA A 417 -2.93 13.25 13.66
C ALA A 417 -3.10 14.59 12.92
N SER A 418 -3.98 15.46 13.42
CA SER A 418 -4.24 16.78 12.81
C SER A 418 -3.11 17.79 13.06
N ALA A 419 -2.33 17.59 14.13
CA ALA A 419 -1.20 18.44 14.50
C ALA A 419 0.13 18.08 13.79
N ILE A 420 0.15 17.00 13.00
CA ILE A 420 1.35 16.53 12.29
C ILE A 420 1.84 17.54 11.25
N VAL A 421 3.14 17.82 11.28
CA VAL A 421 3.88 18.67 10.33
C VAL A 421 5.07 17.89 9.73
N PRO A 422 5.33 17.97 8.41
CA PRO A 422 4.55 18.70 7.41
C PRO A 422 3.20 18.04 7.12
N THR A 423 2.21 18.83 6.68
CA THR A 423 0.82 18.37 6.46
C THR A 423 0.70 17.21 5.47
N ALA A 424 1.65 17.07 4.54
CA ALA A 424 1.71 15.91 3.65
C ALA A 424 1.80 14.57 4.40
N ARG A 425 2.47 14.54 5.55
CA ARG A 425 2.62 13.33 6.38
C ARG A 425 1.34 12.92 7.12
N GLN A 426 0.32 13.78 7.16
CA GLN A 426 -0.99 13.41 7.72
C GLN A 426 -1.67 12.29 6.91
N LYS A 427 -1.30 12.14 5.63
CA LYS A 427 -1.82 11.13 4.71
C LYS A 427 -0.93 9.88 4.61
N ASP A 428 0.16 9.81 5.38
CA ASP A 428 1.11 8.71 5.34
C ASP A 428 0.60 7.53 6.17
N VAL A 429 0.36 6.39 5.52
CA VAL A 429 -0.14 5.17 6.18
C VAL A 429 0.85 4.63 7.21
N GLY A 430 2.15 4.76 6.97
CA GLY A 430 3.17 4.29 7.88
C GLY A 430 3.21 5.12 9.17
N ILE A 431 3.03 6.44 9.04
CA ILE A 431 2.88 7.33 10.20
C ILE A 431 1.60 7.03 10.97
N ALA A 432 0.48 6.79 10.27
CA ALA A 432 -0.77 6.39 10.91
C ALA A 432 -0.64 5.06 11.68
N ILE A 433 0.09 4.09 11.12
CA ILE A 433 0.40 2.80 11.75
C ILE A 433 1.23 2.99 13.02
N ILE A 434 2.31 3.77 12.95
CA ILE A 434 3.15 4.08 14.12
C ILE A 434 2.33 4.76 15.21
N LEU A 435 1.55 5.79 14.85
CA LEU A 435 0.75 6.56 15.80
C LEU A 435 -0.30 5.68 16.49
N SER A 436 -1.09 4.93 15.71
CA SER A 436 -2.12 4.03 16.23
C SER A 436 -1.52 2.98 17.19
N TYR A 437 -0.35 2.45 16.84
CA TYR A 437 0.35 1.47 17.68
C TYR A 437 0.90 2.08 18.97
N LEU A 438 1.62 3.20 18.88
CA LEU A 438 2.23 3.86 20.04
C LEU A 438 1.19 4.51 20.97
N ILE A 439 -0.03 4.74 20.51
CA ILE A 439 -1.12 5.15 21.41
C ILE A 439 -1.55 4.02 22.34
N GLN A 440 -1.35 2.75 21.97
CA GLN A 440 -1.74 1.59 22.79
C GLN A 440 -0.53 0.95 23.49
N HIS A 441 0.66 1.08 22.91
CA HIS A 441 1.88 0.40 23.37
C HIS A 441 2.98 1.39 23.75
N PRO A 442 3.78 1.12 24.80
CA PRO A 442 4.78 2.05 25.31
C PRO A 442 5.92 2.33 24.33
N PHE A 443 6.21 1.40 23.42
CA PHE A 443 7.29 1.50 22.45
C PHE A 443 7.04 0.62 21.23
N ILE A 444 7.74 0.90 20.13
CA ILE A 444 7.75 0.11 18.89
C ILE A 444 9.19 -0.25 18.50
N THR A 445 9.36 -1.41 17.85
CA THR A 445 10.65 -1.88 17.30
C THR A 445 10.59 -1.95 15.78
N LEU A 446 11.75 -2.08 15.12
CA LEU A 446 11.82 -2.29 13.66
C LEU A 446 11.03 -3.53 13.24
N LYS A 447 11.24 -4.65 13.94
CA LYS A 447 10.56 -5.91 13.66
C LYS A 447 9.04 -5.78 13.79
N THR A 448 8.57 -5.21 14.90
CA THR A 448 7.14 -5.01 15.12
C THR A 448 6.52 -4.08 14.08
N LEU A 449 7.24 -3.02 13.68
CA LEU A 449 6.75 -2.13 12.65
C LEU A 449 6.73 -2.82 11.27
N ALA A 450 7.74 -3.62 10.93
CA ALA A 450 7.77 -4.38 9.69
C ALA A 450 6.59 -5.36 9.57
N GLU A 451 6.29 -6.08 10.65
CA GLU A 451 5.10 -6.96 10.74
C GLU A 451 3.80 -6.17 10.52
N ARG A 452 3.67 -4.97 11.11
CA ARG A 452 2.48 -4.12 10.98
C ARG A 452 2.34 -3.47 9.60
N LEU A 453 3.45 -3.08 8.98
CA LEU A 453 3.51 -2.60 7.60
C LEU A 453 3.38 -3.74 6.59
N GLN A 454 3.45 -4.99 7.06
CA GLN A 454 3.48 -6.19 6.23
C GLN A 454 4.64 -6.16 5.22
N SER A 455 5.76 -5.54 5.59
CA SER A 455 6.88 -5.24 4.69
C SER A 455 8.22 -5.64 5.32
N SER A 456 9.33 -5.31 4.65
CA SER A 456 10.69 -5.59 5.16
C SER A 456 11.08 -4.66 6.32
N GLU A 457 12.04 -5.09 7.13
CA GLU A 457 12.62 -4.23 8.18
C GLU A 457 13.28 -2.95 7.63
N GLU A 458 13.75 -2.98 6.38
CA GLU A 458 14.29 -1.79 5.71
C GLU A 458 13.22 -0.76 5.39
N SER A 459 12.06 -1.22 4.91
CA SER A 459 10.87 -0.38 4.73
C SER A 459 10.42 0.22 6.06
N ALA A 460 10.37 -0.58 7.12
CA ALA A 460 10.09 -0.10 8.47
C ALA A 460 11.11 0.95 8.95
N ALA A 461 12.40 0.76 8.67
CA ALA A 461 13.44 1.73 9.02
C ALA A 461 13.26 3.07 8.29
N LEU A 462 12.87 3.03 7.02
CA LEU A 462 12.57 4.24 6.24
C LEU A 462 11.34 4.97 6.79
N THR A 463 10.29 4.24 7.17
CA THR A 463 9.09 4.80 7.79
C THR A 463 9.39 5.41 9.17
N LEU A 464 10.23 4.77 9.99
CA LEU A 464 10.66 5.35 11.27
C LEU A 464 11.47 6.62 11.07
N ARG A 465 12.38 6.64 10.09
CA ARG A 465 13.14 7.85 9.76
C ARG A 465 12.22 8.99 9.33
N ALA A 466 11.18 8.67 8.56
CA ALA A 466 10.12 9.60 8.22
C ALA A 466 9.37 10.10 9.48
N ALA A 467 9.07 9.22 10.43
CA ALA A 467 8.43 9.57 11.70
C ALA A 467 9.32 10.45 12.59
N GLU A 468 10.64 10.20 12.66
CA GLU A 468 11.60 11.04 13.39
C GLU A 468 11.69 12.47 12.81
N GLN A 469 11.46 12.61 11.50
CA GLN A 469 11.38 13.90 10.81
C GLN A 469 9.99 14.51 10.84
N THR A 470 9.00 13.79 11.34
CA THR A 470 7.63 14.28 11.53
C THR A 470 7.59 15.03 12.85
N VAL A 471 7.00 16.23 12.85
CA VAL A 471 7.04 17.12 14.00
C VAL A 471 5.63 17.43 14.48
N ILE A 472 5.44 17.48 15.79
CA ILE A 472 4.25 17.95 16.48
C ILE A 472 4.71 18.98 17.52
N GLU A 473 4.19 20.20 17.43
CA GLU A 473 4.56 21.33 18.32
C GLU A 473 6.08 21.58 18.42
N GLY A 474 6.82 21.34 17.34
CA GLY A 474 8.28 21.55 17.30
C GLY A 474 9.11 20.36 17.81
N VAL A 475 8.47 19.27 18.28
CA VAL A 475 9.13 18.05 18.75
C VAL A 475 8.87 16.88 17.79
N PRO A 476 9.85 15.98 17.54
CA PRO A 476 9.62 14.77 16.75
C PRO A 476 8.45 13.92 17.24
N LEU A 477 7.70 13.32 16.30
CA LEU A 477 6.58 12.42 16.58
C LEU A 477 7.02 11.19 17.37
N VAL A 478 8.22 10.68 17.04
CA VAL A 478 8.84 9.57 17.76
C VAL A 478 10.24 9.93 18.22
N ALA A 479 10.64 9.37 19.36
CA ALA A 479 11.98 9.53 19.91
C ALA A 479 12.62 8.16 20.11
N ARG A 480 13.92 8.06 19.83
CA ARG A 480 14.70 6.83 20.03
C ARG A 480 15.19 6.73 21.47
N LEU A 481 15.06 5.54 22.07
CA LEU A 481 15.44 5.30 23.47
C LEU A 481 16.82 4.63 23.60
N LYS A 482 17.75 5.25 24.35
CA LYS A 482 19.02 4.68 24.86
C LYS A 482 19.83 3.83 23.86
N GLU A 483 20.08 4.33 22.65
CA GLU A 483 20.85 3.65 21.58
C GLU A 483 20.28 2.30 21.09
N GLN A 484 19.25 1.77 21.76
CA GLN A 484 18.51 0.57 21.38
C GLN A 484 17.66 0.87 20.15
N GLN A 485 17.31 -0.17 19.38
CA GLN A 485 16.43 -0.07 18.22
C GLN A 485 14.96 -0.01 18.66
N VAL A 486 14.66 0.94 19.55
CA VAL A 486 13.34 1.13 20.16
C VAL A 486 12.94 2.60 20.06
N TRP A 487 11.69 2.82 19.66
CA TRP A 487 11.09 4.15 19.51
C TRP A 487 9.88 4.29 20.40
N VAL A 488 9.75 5.44 21.04
CA VAL A 488 8.62 5.83 21.89
C VAL A 488 7.89 7.03 21.28
N LEU A 489 6.67 7.27 21.72
CA LEU A 489 5.92 8.46 21.32
C LEU A 489 6.63 9.71 21.86
N GLY A 490 6.85 10.71 21.00
CA GLY A 490 7.49 11.96 21.39
C GLY A 490 6.65 12.78 22.36
N GLU A 491 7.29 13.61 23.18
CA GLU A 491 6.62 14.35 24.27
C GLU A 491 5.48 15.26 23.78
N GLY A 492 5.64 15.93 22.62
CA GLY A 492 4.59 16.77 22.04
C GLY A 492 3.33 15.99 21.71
N ALA A 493 3.49 14.86 21.01
CA ALA A 493 2.39 13.95 20.68
C ALA A 493 1.75 13.34 21.94
N LEU A 494 2.57 12.95 22.91
CA LEU A 494 2.13 12.37 24.17
C LEU A 494 1.27 13.35 24.99
N ASN A 495 1.74 14.60 25.16
CA ASN A 495 1.03 15.63 25.92
C ASN A 495 -0.30 15.98 25.26
N LEU A 496 -0.30 16.11 23.93
CA LEU A 496 -1.49 16.44 23.16
C LEU A 496 -2.53 15.31 23.25
N ALA A 497 -2.11 14.05 23.11
CA ALA A 497 -2.97 12.90 23.32
C ALA A 497 -3.54 12.86 24.75
N GLN A 498 -2.71 13.08 25.78
CA GLN A 498 -3.16 13.09 27.18
C GLN A 498 -4.18 14.18 27.46
N ASN A 499 -3.96 15.40 26.96
CA ASN A 499 -4.85 16.54 27.17
C ASN A 499 -6.21 16.34 26.49
N ALA A 500 -6.24 15.60 25.39
CA ALA A 500 -7.46 15.31 24.64
C ALA A 500 -8.22 14.06 25.16
N ARG A 501 -7.71 13.35 26.19
CA ARG A 501 -8.37 12.14 26.71
C ARG A 501 -9.70 12.49 27.37
N GLY A 502 -10.76 11.85 26.89
CA GLY A 502 -12.05 11.83 27.57
C GLY A 502 -12.09 10.80 28.70
N GLU A 503 -13.18 10.81 29.47
CA GLU A 503 -13.41 9.87 30.57
C GLU A 503 -13.44 8.39 30.12
N ASN A 504 -13.86 8.12 28.88
CA ASN A 504 -14.01 6.77 28.33
C ASN A 504 -12.77 6.25 27.57
N ASP A 505 -11.72 7.05 27.42
CA ASP A 505 -10.53 6.70 26.64
C ASP A 505 -9.48 5.95 27.48
N HIS A 506 -9.91 4.95 28.25
CA HIS A 506 -9.02 4.16 29.10
C HIS A 506 -7.99 3.32 28.32
N TYR A 507 -8.33 2.97 27.08
CA TYR A 507 -7.46 2.23 26.14
C TYR A 507 -6.42 3.13 25.44
N VAL A 508 -6.51 4.46 25.59
CA VAL A 508 -5.52 5.42 25.08
C VAL A 508 -4.42 5.60 26.12
N LEU A 509 -3.17 5.35 25.72
CA LEU A 509 -1.97 5.42 26.55
C LEU A 509 -2.12 4.59 27.86
N PRO A 510 -2.52 3.31 27.79
CA PRO A 510 -2.81 2.50 28.98
C PRO A 510 -1.57 2.29 29.84
N TYR A 511 -0.38 2.31 29.22
CA TYR A 511 0.93 2.18 29.87
C TYR A 511 1.32 3.37 30.76
N LEU A 512 0.60 4.50 30.68
CA LEU A 512 0.76 5.62 31.62
C LEU A 512 -0.09 5.46 32.90
N SER A 513 -0.94 4.44 32.94
CA SER A 513 -1.72 4.13 34.14
C SER A 513 -0.81 3.79 35.31
N ARG A 514 -1.20 4.25 36.51
CA ARG A 514 -0.49 3.94 37.76
C ARG A 514 -0.97 2.63 38.39
N SER A 515 -1.80 1.85 37.69
CA SER A 515 -2.21 0.53 38.17
C SER A 515 -1.02 -0.42 38.16
N SER A 516 -0.96 -1.31 39.16
CA SER A 516 0.08 -2.34 39.24
C SER A 516 0.07 -3.21 37.98
N GLN A 517 -1.11 -3.61 37.48
CA GLN A 517 -1.23 -4.39 36.26
C GLN A 517 -0.59 -3.72 35.03
N ALA A 518 -0.88 -2.44 34.78
CA ALA A 518 -0.32 -1.74 33.62
C ALA A 518 1.21 -1.64 33.71
N MET A 519 1.74 -1.36 34.90
CA MET A 519 3.19 -1.35 35.12
C MET A 519 3.80 -2.74 34.90
N HIS A 520 3.15 -3.80 35.37
CA HIS A 520 3.62 -5.18 35.17
C HIS A 520 3.64 -5.55 33.69
N ASP A 521 2.62 -5.16 32.92
CA ASP A 521 2.56 -5.42 31.47
C ASP A 521 3.69 -4.71 30.72
N VAL A 522 3.99 -3.45 31.06
CA VAL A 522 5.12 -2.69 30.48
C VAL A 522 6.45 -3.36 30.84
N ILE A 523 6.64 -3.74 32.11
CA ILE A 523 7.86 -4.39 32.59
C ILE A 523 8.09 -5.71 31.84
N ARG A 524 7.06 -6.56 31.75
CA ARG A 524 7.14 -7.83 31.03
C ARG A 524 7.51 -7.61 29.57
N THR A 525 6.79 -6.73 28.87
CA THR A 525 7.02 -6.46 27.45
C THR A 525 8.43 -5.92 27.19
N TRP A 526 8.96 -5.09 28.08
CA TRP A 526 10.34 -4.60 27.97
C TRP A 526 11.37 -5.69 28.23
N CYS A 527 11.19 -6.50 29.29
CA CYS A 527 12.08 -7.60 29.62
C CYS A 527 12.11 -8.68 28.54
N ASP A 528 10.97 -8.97 27.89
CA ASP A 528 10.91 -9.94 26.79
C ASP A 528 11.75 -9.49 25.58
N LEU A 529 11.90 -8.17 25.39
CA LEU A 529 12.72 -7.60 24.31
C LEU A 529 14.21 -7.49 24.69
N THR A 530 14.52 -6.92 25.86
CA THR A 530 15.89 -6.52 26.22
C THR A 530 16.57 -7.49 27.19
N GLY A 531 15.83 -8.45 27.74
CA GLY A 531 16.25 -9.38 28.78
C GLY A 531 16.30 -8.77 30.19
N ALA A 532 16.33 -7.44 30.33
CA ALA A 532 16.40 -6.78 31.63
C ALA A 532 15.83 -5.37 31.59
N ILE A 533 15.16 -4.96 32.67
CA ILE A 533 14.67 -3.59 32.85
C ILE A 533 15.46 -2.88 33.95
N THR A 534 15.73 -1.59 33.79
CA THR A 534 16.21 -0.72 34.87
C THR A 534 15.08 0.17 35.38
N THR A 535 15.24 0.72 36.60
CA THR A 535 14.28 1.71 37.11
C THR A 535 14.19 2.93 36.19
N GLY A 536 15.27 3.29 35.48
CA GLY A 536 15.27 4.40 34.53
C GLY A 536 14.45 4.10 33.27
N ASP A 537 14.51 2.87 32.76
CA ASP A 537 13.72 2.46 31.59
C ASP A 537 12.23 2.51 31.91
N LEU A 538 11.82 1.98 33.07
CA LEU A 538 10.42 2.04 33.49
C LEU A 538 9.92 3.49 33.64
N MET A 539 10.75 4.39 34.16
CA MET A 539 10.42 5.81 34.24
C MET A 539 10.23 6.45 32.86
N GLU A 540 11.11 6.14 31.90
CA GLU A 540 11.01 6.69 30.54
C GLU A 540 9.78 6.17 29.80
N LEU A 541 9.42 4.89 29.96
CA LEU A 541 8.29 4.28 29.27
C LEU A 541 6.92 4.70 29.84
N THR A 542 6.85 4.94 31.14
CA THR A 542 5.57 5.17 31.85
C THR A 542 5.41 6.60 32.38
N HIS A 543 6.46 7.42 32.27
CA HIS A 543 6.53 8.80 32.79
C HIS A 543 6.21 8.93 34.29
N ILE A 544 6.42 7.86 35.07
CA ILE A 544 6.21 7.89 36.52
C ILE A 544 7.48 8.32 37.28
N ALA A 545 7.29 8.84 38.49
CA ALA A 545 8.40 9.21 39.37
C ALA A 545 9.21 7.97 39.81
N ARG A 546 10.52 8.15 39.98
CA ARG A 546 11.48 7.10 40.38
C ARG A 546 11.04 6.27 41.58
N GLY A 547 10.45 6.90 42.60
CA GLY A 547 9.99 6.20 43.79
C GLY A 547 8.83 5.24 43.54
N THR A 548 7.96 5.55 42.57
CA THR A 548 6.87 4.65 42.17
C THR A 548 7.38 3.53 41.28
N ALA A 549 8.24 3.86 40.31
CA ALA A 549 8.90 2.85 39.46
C ALA A 549 9.68 1.82 40.29
N LYS A 550 10.47 2.30 41.27
CA LYS A 550 11.23 1.41 42.14
C LYS A 550 10.32 0.51 42.98
N ARG A 551 9.27 1.05 43.60
CA ARG A 551 8.31 0.25 44.38
C ARG A 551 7.61 -0.83 43.55
N ALA A 552 7.28 -0.54 42.29
CA ALA A 552 6.68 -1.53 41.39
C ALA A 552 7.65 -2.68 41.07
N LEU A 553 8.93 -2.35 40.82
CA LEU A 553 9.97 -3.35 40.57
C LEU A 553 10.28 -4.17 41.83
N ASP A 554 10.41 -3.53 42.99
CA ASP A 554 10.65 -4.20 44.27
C ASP A 554 9.48 -5.15 44.61
N ALA A 555 8.23 -4.75 44.38
CA ALA A 555 7.06 -5.61 44.59
C ALA A 555 7.09 -6.88 43.71
N LEU A 556 7.47 -6.74 42.43
CA LEU A 556 7.63 -7.90 41.53
C LEU A 556 8.80 -8.81 41.90
N VAL A 557 9.83 -8.26 42.56
CA VAL A 557 10.93 -9.06 43.12
C VAL A 557 10.44 -9.83 44.35
N ASP A 558 9.66 -9.19 45.23
CA ASP A 558 9.06 -9.83 46.40
C ASP A 558 8.07 -10.94 46.01
N GLU A 559 7.33 -10.76 44.90
CA GLU A 559 6.45 -11.77 44.31
C GLU A 559 7.20 -12.91 43.61
N GLY A 560 8.52 -12.79 43.42
CA GLY A 560 9.36 -13.79 42.75
C GLY A 560 9.26 -13.79 41.22
N THR A 561 8.62 -12.78 40.63
CA THR A 561 8.48 -12.62 39.18
C THR A 561 9.76 -12.04 38.55
N LEU A 562 10.44 -11.15 39.27
CA LEU A 562 11.72 -10.55 38.88
C LEU A 562 12.84 -10.96 39.82
N ARG A 563 14.07 -11.00 39.29
CA ARG A 563 15.30 -11.08 40.07
C ARG A 563 16.10 -9.79 39.89
N GLN A 564 16.46 -9.16 41.00
CA GLN A 564 17.39 -8.03 40.99
C GLN A 564 18.82 -8.53 40.76
N GLU A 565 19.51 -7.94 39.80
CA GLU A 565 20.92 -8.17 39.51
C GLU A 565 21.73 -6.87 39.60
N GLY A 566 22.95 -6.96 40.12
CA GLY A 566 23.85 -5.81 40.27
C GLY A 566 23.56 -4.96 41.51
N GLN A 567 24.38 -3.93 41.72
CA GLN A 567 24.25 -3.00 42.85
C GLN A 567 24.54 -1.55 42.40
N GLY A 568 23.84 -0.59 43.00
CA GLY A 568 24.04 0.83 42.71
C GLY A 568 23.58 1.21 41.30
N ARG A 569 24.45 1.86 40.51
CA ARG A 569 24.11 2.39 39.17
C ARG A 569 23.93 1.31 38.10
N SER A 570 24.39 0.09 38.34
CA SER A 570 24.24 -1.07 37.43
C SER A 570 23.07 -1.99 37.81
N THR A 571 22.17 -1.54 38.70
CA THR A 571 21.02 -2.35 39.12
C THR A 571 20.06 -2.55 37.95
N ARG A 572 19.82 -3.82 37.61
CA ARG A 572 18.85 -4.25 36.58
C ARG A 572 17.97 -5.36 37.13
N TYR A 573 16.79 -5.54 36.55
CA TYR A 573 15.81 -6.54 36.97
C TYR A 573 15.53 -7.47 35.78
N VAL A 574 15.61 -8.78 36.02
CA VAL A 574 15.49 -9.82 34.99
C VAL A 574 14.28 -10.70 35.32
N MET A 575 13.51 -11.12 34.32
CA MET A 575 12.38 -12.02 34.53
C MET A 575 12.85 -13.40 35.01
N VAL A 576 12.19 -13.92 36.04
CA VAL A 576 12.39 -15.29 36.50
C VAL A 576 11.51 -16.20 35.65
N HIS A 577 12.09 -16.92 34.69
CA HIS A 577 11.34 -17.95 33.96
C HIS A 577 11.07 -19.13 34.91
N GLN A 578 9.80 -19.41 35.18
CA GLN A 578 9.40 -20.62 35.90
C GLN A 578 9.70 -21.84 35.02
N GLY A 579 10.93 -22.33 35.08
CA GLY A 579 11.41 -23.42 34.23
C GLY A 579 12.93 -23.54 34.17
N GLN A 580 13.60 -23.65 35.32
CA GLN A 580 14.84 -24.42 35.50
C GLN A 580 14.87 -25.04 36.89
#